data_AF-A0A9E0LL85-F1
#
_entry.id   AF-A0A9E0LL85-F1
#
_cell.length_a   1.000
_cell.length_b   1.000
_cell.length_c   1.000
_cell.angle_alpha   90.00
_cell.angle_beta   90.00
_cell.angle_gamma   90.00
#
_symmetry.space_group_name_H-M   'P 1'
#
loop_
_entity.id
_entity.type
_entity.pdbx_description
1 polymer ?
#
loop_
_entity_poly.entity_id
_entity_poly.type
_entity_poly.pdbx_seq_one_letter_code
_entity_poly.pdbx_strand_id
1 'polypeptide(L)'
;MVRNNDLSATNDSKPNQLELAVDSSPKFYDQLFRLDNPGLKVVKSGDAPLTRSGEAEAEAESEETSGSLIEALRQTKPEDLSANLRSMQGLVENFATTDDKVKALAQFRGAFEKTIKSADDDLNTATDTWNKETPKLKPEYQAKTERVKETQEALSKVANTIPDEGKAHMQSVVRLWSMGEQNSPQLQKALESEMGQVKGLPQAVKDSYQAITEAKPIVEKVEKLEAAVKQAEEDRVVSRMIYAEVLDEGGDKNGAKQMQIESMAIQMNVPLEQVKELLNRPEQKKNP
;
A
#
# COMPACT_ATOMS: atom_id res chain seq x y z
N MET A 1 25.13 31.72 -36.34
CA MET A 1 23.83 31.15 -36.76
C MET A 1 23.80 29.70 -36.25
N VAL A 2 23.14 29.39 -35.12
CA VAL A 2 21.70 29.02 -34.99
C VAL A 2 21.45 27.72 -35.79
N ARG A 3 21.11 26.51 -35.29
CA ARG A 3 20.41 25.92 -34.11
C ARG A 3 20.96 24.48 -33.88
N ASN A 4 21.18 23.98 -32.65
CA ASN A 4 20.25 23.25 -31.74
C ASN A 4 19.60 22.01 -32.38
N ASN A 5 20.02 20.80 -32.00
CA ASN A 5 19.52 19.91 -30.92
C ASN A 5 18.38 19.00 -31.41
N ASP A 6 18.58 17.67 -31.33
CA ASP A 6 17.54 16.79 -30.78
C ASP A 6 18.17 15.49 -30.22
N LEU A 7 18.01 15.36 -28.90
CA LEU A 7 18.30 14.20 -28.08
C LEU A 7 17.11 13.25 -28.16
N SER A 8 17.33 12.03 -28.66
CA SER A 8 16.38 10.93 -28.43
C SER A 8 16.70 10.28 -27.08
N ALA A 9 15.97 10.70 -26.06
CA ALA A 9 15.92 10.05 -24.76
C ALA A 9 14.47 9.62 -24.49
N THR A 10 14.12 8.39 -24.84
CA THR A 10 12.94 7.72 -24.27
C THR A 10 13.44 6.90 -23.10
N ASN A 11 13.43 7.56 -21.93
CA ASN A 11 13.80 6.99 -20.67
C ASN A 11 12.57 6.24 -20.12
N ASP A 12 12.55 4.92 -20.30
CA ASP A 12 11.73 3.98 -19.53
C ASP A 12 12.16 4.06 -18.06
N SER A 13 11.54 4.94 -17.29
CA SER A 13 11.71 5.00 -15.83
C SER A 13 10.40 4.61 -15.17
N LYS A 14 10.24 3.30 -14.98
CA LYS A 14 9.37 2.73 -13.95
C LYS A 14 9.77 3.34 -12.60
N PRO A 15 8.84 3.64 -11.69
CA PRO A 15 9.22 3.94 -10.32
C PRO A 15 9.92 2.70 -9.75
N ASN A 16 11.20 2.82 -9.43
CA ASN A 16 11.92 1.85 -8.61
C ASN A 16 11.13 1.74 -7.30
N GLN A 17 10.38 0.65 -7.16
CA GLN A 17 9.77 0.26 -5.89
C GLN A 17 10.92 0.05 -4.91
N LEU A 18 11.07 0.99 -3.98
CA LEU A 18 11.83 0.79 -2.75
C LEU A 18 11.02 -0.21 -1.91
N GLU A 19 11.16 -1.50 -2.22
CA GLU A 19 10.88 -2.53 -1.22
C GLU A 19 11.77 -2.23 -0.01
N LEU A 20 11.19 -1.79 1.11
CA LEU A 20 11.75 -1.91 2.47
C LEU A 20 10.76 -1.32 3.49
N ALA A 21 9.78 -2.15 3.87
CA ALA A 21 8.96 -1.90 5.04
C ALA A 21 9.85 -1.99 6.30
N VAL A 22 10.12 -0.86 6.94
CA VAL A 22 10.61 -0.84 8.32
C VAL A 22 9.39 -0.73 9.20
N ASP A 23 8.85 -1.88 9.62
CA ASP A 23 7.70 -1.97 10.53
C ASP A 23 8.03 -1.22 11.83
N SER A 24 7.40 -0.06 12.04
CA SER A 24 7.62 0.82 13.19
C SER A 24 6.71 0.48 14.39
N SER A 25 6.03 -0.67 14.36
CA SER A 25 5.09 -1.07 15.41
C SER A 25 5.77 -1.70 16.65
N PRO A 26 5.07 -1.83 17.79
CA PRO A 26 5.54 -2.61 18.95
C PRO A 26 5.93 -4.06 18.62
N LYS A 27 5.52 -4.59 17.46
CA LYS A 27 5.93 -5.91 16.95
C LYS A 27 7.38 -5.94 16.44
N PHE A 28 7.99 -4.78 16.19
CA PHE A 28 9.41 -4.64 15.82
C PHE A 28 10.33 -5.10 16.96
N TYR A 29 9.95 -4.84 18.22
CA TYR A 29 10.66 -5.34 19.40
C TYR A 29 10.52 -6.85 19.62
N ASP A 30 9.42 -7.45 19.14
CA ASP A 30 9.24 -8.92 19.14
C ASP A 30 9.98 -9.59 17.95
N GLN A 31 10.23 -8.87 16.85
CA GLN A 31 11.08 -9.34 15.75
C GLN A 31 12.58 -9.30 16.06
N LEU A 32 13.01 -8.41 16.97
CA LEU A 32 14.40 -8.22 17.40
C LEU A 32 15.05 -9.46 18.04
N PHE A 33 14.29 -10.52 18.32
CA PHE A 33 14.76 -11.69 19.08
C PHE A 33 14.31 -13.07 18.59
N ARG A 34 13.80 -13.18 17.35
CA ARG A 34 13.64 -14.49 16.70
C ARG A 34 14.99 -15.02 16.21
N LEU A 35 15.74 -15.62 17.12
CA LEU A 35 16.87 -16.48 16.82
C LEU A 35 16.34 -17.84 16.35
N ASP A 36 15.89 -17.92 15.09
CA ASP A 36 15.93 -19.15 14.29
C ASP A 36 15.60 -18.88 12.81
N ASN A 37 16.63 -19.10 11.98
CA ASN A 37 16.60 -19.60 10.59
C ASN A 37 16.21 -18.68 9.39
N PRO A 38 16.66 -19.03 8.16
CA PRO A 38 17.33 -18.14 7.23
C PRO A 38 16.61 -18.15 5.87
N GLY A 39 15.88 -17.09 5.54
CA GLY A 39 15.25 -17.03 4.23
C GLY A 39 13.99 -16.20 4.25
N LEU A 40 14.15 -14.88 4.16
CA LEU A 40 13.17 -14.12 3.42
C LEU A 40 13.32 -14.50 1.95
N LYS A 41 12.61 -15.57 1.55
CA LYS A 41 12.10 -15.64 0.19
C LYS A 41 11.12 -14.49 0.07
N VAL A 42 11.49 -13.54 -0.78
CA VAL A 42 10.53 -12.67 -1.45
C VAL A 42 9.43 -13.58 -1.98
N VAL A 43 8.27 -13.55 -1.34
CA VAL A 43 7.05 -14.09 -1.94
C VAL A 43 6.73 -13.14 -3.06
N LYS A 44 7.27 -13.43 -4.25
CA LYS A 44 6.71 -12.93 -5.49
C LYS A 44 5.27 -13.41 -5.51
N SER A 45 4.32 -12.49 -5.37
CA SER A 45 2.95 -12.71 -5.81
C SER A 45 2.97 -12.79 -7.33
N GLY A 46 3.29 -13.96 -7.85
CA GLY A 46 3.50 -14.19 -9.27
C GLY A 46 3.96 -15.61 -9.51
N ASP A 47 3.08 -16.57 -9.21
CA ASP A 47 3.04 -17.96 -9.68
C ASP A 47 1.80 -18.57 -9.00
N ALA A 48 0.77 -19.13 -9.64
CA ALA A 48 0.54 -19.60 -11.01
C ALA A 48 -0.98 -19.96 -11.11
N PRO A 49 -1.48 -20.71 -12.12
CA PRO A 49 -1.12 -20.85 -13.52
C PRO A 49 -2.32 -20.62 -14.48
N LEU A 50 -2.03 -20.13 -15.68
CA LEU A 50 -2.82 -20.46 -16.87
C LEU A 50 -2.72 -21.97 -17.12
N THR A 51 -3.83 -22.69 -17.04
CA THR A 51 -3.96 -23.99 -17.72
C THR A 51 -5.11 -23.91 -18.72
N ARG A 52 -4.78 -24.24 -19.96
CA ARG A 52 -5.69 -24.36 -21.10
C ARG A 52 -5.70 -25.83 -21.51
N SER A 53 -6.81 -26.50 -21.26
CA SER A 53 -7.28 -27.74 -21.90
C SER A 53 -8.69 -27.97 -21.35
N GLY A 54 -9.78 -27.81 -22.10
CA GLY A 54 -10.26 -28.80 -23.06
C GLY A 54 -11.64 -29.26 -22.56
N GLU A 55 -12.64 -29.17 -23.43
CA GLU A 55 -14.09 -29.28 -23.20
C GLU A 55 -14.57 -30.51 -22.40
N ALA A 56 -15.55 -30.30 -21.51
CA ALA A 56 -16.73 -31.17 -21.34
C ALA A 56 -17.77 -30.46 -20.44
N GLU A 57 -19.00 -30.38 -20.94
CA GLU A 57 -20.19 -29.83 -20.30
C GLU A 57 -20.58 -30.62 -19.03
N ALA A 58 -20.94 -29.91 -17.96
CA ALA A 58 -22.06 -30.23 -17.07
C ALA A 58 -22.26 -29.07 -16.07
N GLU A 59 -23.47 -28.52 -16.09
CA GLU A 59 -23.98 -27.51 -15.17
C GLU A 59 -23.89 -27.97 -13.72
N ALA A 60 -23.38 -27.09 -12.86
CA ALA A 60 -23.79 -26.96 -11.48
C ALA A 60 -23.50 -25.52 -11.04
N GLU A 61 -24.56 -24.74 -10.95
CA GLU A 61 -24.59 -23.43 -10.31
C GLU A 61 -23.96 -23.53 -8.91
N SER A 62 -22.85 -22.83 -8.72
CA SER A 62 -22.44 -22.36 -7.41
C SER A 62 -22.39 -20.84 -7.49
N GLU A 63 -23.48 -20.20 -7.04
CA GLU A 63 -23.47 -18.82 -6.59
C GLU A 63 -22.45 -18.71 -5.45
N GLU A 64 -21.19 -18.48 -5.78
CA GLU A 64 -20.33 -17.71 -4.89
C GLU A 64 -20.85 -16.29 -4.95
N THR A 65 -21.57 -15.88 -3.90
CA THR A 65 -21.89 -14.47 -3.65
C THR A 65 -20.57 -13.71 -3.49
N SER A 66 -20.00 -13.27 -4.60
CA SER A 66 -19.14 -12.09 -4.65
C SER A 66 -20.02 -10.93 -4.20
N GLY A 67 -19.93 -10.57 -2.92
CA GLY A 67 -20.75 -9.49 -2.36
C GLY A 67 -20.61 -8.22 -3.20
N SER A 68 -21.72 -7.59 -3.53
CA SER A 68 -21.74 -6.34 -4.32
C SER A 68 -20.87 -5.28 -3.65
N LEU A 69 -20.03 -4.60 -4.42
CA LEU A 69 -19.18 -3.52 -3.90
C LEU A 69 -20.03 -2.32 -3.46
N ILE A 70 -21.18 -2.11 -4.08
CA ILE A 70 -22.19 -1.15 -3.60
C ILE A 70 -22.63 -1.50 -2.18
N GLU A 71 -22.93 -2.77 -1.88
CA GLU A 71 -23.32 -3.19 -0.54
C GLU A 71 -22.19 -3.07 0.48
N ALA A 72 -20.97 -3.49 0.10
CA ALA A 72 -19.79 -3.35 0.95
C ALA A 72 -19.49 -1.87 1.28
N LEU A 73 -19.60 -0.98 0.29
CA LEU A 73 -19.42 0.46 0.48
C LEU A 73 -20.46 1.03 1.44
N ARG A 74 -21.73 0.64 1.31
CA ARG A 74 -22.82 1.11 2.19
C ARG A 74 -22.71 0.62 3.63
N GLN A 75 -22.09 -0.53 3.85
CA GLN A 75 -21.87 -1.09 5.20
C GLN A 75 -20.62 -0.50 5.89
N THR A 76 -19.71 0.12 5.12
CA THR A 76 -18.50 0.72 5.66
C THR A 76 -18.81 2.07 6.31
N LYS A 77 -18.24 2.34 7.49
CA LYS A 77 -18.50 3.62 8.16
C LYS A 77 -17.81 4.78 7.41
N PRO A 78 -18.47 5.95 7.29
CA PRO A 78 -17.90 7.06 6.54
C PRO A 78 -16.51 7.51 7.03
N GLU A 79 -16.23 7.41 8.33
CA GLU A 79 -14.94 7.76 8.93
C GLU A 79 -13.79 6.86 8.49
N ASP A 80 -14.09 5.63 8.08
CA ASP A 80 -13.10 4.63 7.62
C ASP A 80 -12.83 4.74 6.10
N LEU A 81 -13.60 5.58 5.39
CA LEU A 81 -13.47 5.81 3.96
C LEU A 81 -12.61 7.04 3.64
N SER A 82 -11.92 6.97 2.50
CA SER A 82 -11.32 8.15 1.90
C SER A 82 -12.38 9.20 1.52
N ALA A 83 -11.97 10.45 1.31
CA ALA A 83 -12.89 11.51 0.89
C ALA A 83 -13.61 11.18 -0.42
N ASN A 84 -12.90 10.54 -1.35
CA ASN A 84 -13.43 10.13 -2.64
C ASN A 84 -14.46 8.98 -2.49
N LEU A 85 -14.13 7.93 -1.73
CA LEU A 85 -15.06 6.81 -1.49
C LEU A 85 -16.27 7.21 -0.64
N ARG A 86 -16.11 8.16 0.30
CA ARG A 86 -17.24 8.73 1.04
C ARG A 86 -18.19 9.51 0.12
N SER A 87 -17.64 10.25 -0.85
CA SER A 87 -18.45 10.93 -1.87
C SER A 87 -19.17 9.91 -2.75
N MET A 88 -18.50 8.82 -3.12
CA MET A 88 -19.10 7.70 -3.85
C MET A 88 -20.23 7.05 -3.05
N GLN A 89 -20.03 6.81 -1.76
CA GLN A 89 -21.02 6.23 -0.85
C GLN A 89 -22.31 7.04 -0.84
N GLY A 90 -22.22 8.37 -0.67
CA GLY A 90 -23.40 9.23 -0.69
C GLY A 90 -24.14 9.20 -2.04
N LEU A 91 -23.43 9.10 -3.17
CA LEU A 91 -24.08 8.97 -4.48
C LEU A 91 -24.77 7.62 -4.64
N VAL A 92 -24.13 6.54 -4.22
CA VAL A 92 -24.67 5.18 -4.24
C VAL A 92 -25.92 5.06 -3.37
N GLU A 93 -25.94 5.68 -2.18
CA GLU A 93 -27.12 5.69 -1.31
C GLU A 93 -28.31 6.41 -1.93
N ASN A 94 -28.06 7.58 -2.55
CA ASN A 94 -29.11 8.32 -3.27
C ASN A 94 -29.62 7.55 -4.50
N PHE A 95 -28.72 6.86 -5.21
CA PHE A 95 -29.10 6.00 -6.33
C PHE A 95 -29.92 4.79 -5.87
N ALA A 96 -29.50 4.14 -4.78
CA ALA A 96 -30.14 2.95 -4.21
C ALA A 96 -31.57 3.23 -3.70
N THR A 97 -31.85 4.45 -3.21
CA THR A 97 -33.17 4.85 -2.68
C THR A 97 -34.17 5.28 -3.76
N THR A 98 -33.75 5.41 -5.02
CA THR A 98 -34.65 5.78 -6.12
C THR A 98 -35.24 4.54 -6.79
N ASP A 99 -36.56 4.51 -7.02
CA ASP A 99 -37.24 3.37 -7.66
C ASP A 99 -36.89 3.22 -9.15
N ASP A 100 -36.84 4.35 -9.88
CA ASP A 100 -36.47 4.38 -11.29
C ASP A 100 -34.95 4.54 -11.46
N LYS A 101 -34.24 3.41 -11.51
CA LYS A 101 -32.78 3.36 -11.64
C LYS A 101 -32.27 4.01 -12.93
N VAL A 102 -33.00 3.90 -14.03
CA VAL A 102 -32.59 4.48 -15.33
C VAL A 102 -32.61 6.01 -15.23
N LYS A 103 -33.68 6.56 -14.67
CA LYS A 103 -33.78 8.02 -14.45
C LYS A 103 -32.79 8.51 -13.40
N ALA A 104 -32.58 7.75 -12.32
CA ALA A 104 -31.58 8.07 -11.30
C ALA A 104 -30.18 8.12 -11.91
N LEU A 105 -29.83 7.15 -12.76
CA LEU A 105 -28.54 7.13 -13.45
C LEU A 105 -28.37 8.38 -14.31
N ALA A 106 -29.39 8.75 -15.10
CA ALA A 106 -29.34 9.96 -15.92
C ALA A 106 -29.12 11.23 -15.07
N GLN A 107 -29.70 11.30 -13.87
CA GLN A 107 -29.56 12.43 -12.96
C GLN A 107 -28.18 12.48 -12.28
N PHE A 108 -27.65 11.32 -11.84
CA PHE A 108 -26.43 11.26 -11.02
C PHE A 108 -25.15 10.98 -11.83
N ARG A 109 -25.25 10.60 -13.11
CA ARG A 109 -24.11 10.27 -13.99
C ARG A 109 -22.98 11.28 -13.91
N GLY A 110 -23.28 12.57 -14.06
CA GLY A 110 -22.25 13.61 -14.00
C GLY A 110 -21.55 13.72 -12.65
N ALA A 111 -22.24 13.39 -11.55
CA ALA A 111 -21.64 13.36 -10.22
C ALA A 111 -20.74 12.14 -10.03
N PHE A 112 -21.16 10.96 -10.50
CA PHE A 112 -20.32 9.76 -10.50
C PHE A 112 -19.04 9.96 -11.33
N GLU A 113 -19.17 10.46 -12.56
CA GLU A 113 -18.03 10.76 -13.44
C GLU A 113 -17.07 11.78 -12.80
N LYS A 114 -17.61 12.77 -12.10
CA LYS A 114 -16.79 13.73 -11.34
C LYS A 114 -16.02 13.06 -10.21
N THR A 115 -16.62 12.12 -9.48
CA THR A 115 -15.94 11.34 -8.44
C THR A 115 -14.85 10.45 -9.04
N ILE A 116 -15.11 9.78 -10.16
CA ILE A 116 -14.06 9.02 -10.89
C ILE A 116 -12.87 9.92 -11.25
N LYS A 117 -13.15 11.10 -11.80
CA LYS A 117 -12.11 12.07 -12.14
C LYS A 117 -11.35 12.57 -10.91
N SER A 118 -12.04 12.81 -9.80
CA SER A 118 -11.40 13.20 -8.54
C SER A 118 -10.40 12.14 -8.07
N ALA A 119 -10.74 10.84 -8.18
CA ALA A 119 -9.82 9.76 -7.84
C ALA A 119 -8.56 9.75 -8.73
N ASP A 120 -8.69 10.06 -10.02
CA ASP A 120 -7.54 10.20 -10.93
C ASP A 120 -6.69 11.44 -10.56
N ASP A 121 -7.32 12.57 -10.26
CA ASP A 121 -6.65 13.81 -9.85
C ASP A 121 -5.93 13.64 -8.48
N ASP A 122 -6.53 12.89 -7.55
CA ASP A 122 -5.94 12.54 -6.25
C ASP A 122 -4.67 11.70 -6.43
N LEU A 123 -4.70 10.69 -7.32
CA LEU A 123 -3.52 9.89 -7.65
C LEU A 123 -2.41 10.74 -8.29
N ASN A 124 -2.76 11.60 -9.25
CA ASN A 124 -1.79 12.51 -9.87
C ASN A 124 -1.15 13.42 -8.82
N THR A 125 -1.96 14.00 -7.93
CA THR A 125 -1.49 14.87 -6.85
C THR A 125 -0.58 14.13 -5.88
N ALA A 126 -0.96 12.91 -5.47
CA ALA A 126 -0.15 12.07 -4.59
C ALA A 126 1.18 11.69 -5.26
N THR A 127 1.15 11.33 -6.54
CA THR A 127 2.33 10.98 -7.34
C THR A 127 3.26 12.17 -7.54
N ASP A 128 2.73 13.35 -7.84
CA ASP A 128 3.51 14.58 -7.98
C ASP A 128 4.15 14.97 -6.65
N THR A 129 3.42 14.85 -5.55
CA THR A 129 3.94 15.08 -4.20
C THR A 129 5.05 14.09 -3.88
N TRP A 130 4.85 12.81 -4.17
CA TRP A 130 5.87 11.77 -4.02
C TRP A 130 7.13 12.10 -4.83
N ASN A 131 6.99 12.42 -6.12
CA ASN A 131 8.11 12.73 -7.00
C ASN A 131 8.86 14.00 -6.59
N LYS A 132 8.17 14.96 -5.98
CA LYS A 132 8.77 16.21 -5.48
C LYS A 132 9.47 16.05 -4.14
N GLU A 133 8.88 15.31 -3.21
CA GLU A 133 9.37 15.23 -1.83
C GLU A 133 10.37 14.07 -1.64
N THR A 134 10.15 12.92 -2.26
CA THR A 134 11.01 11.73 -2.10
C THR A 134 12.49 12.01 -2.42
N PRO A 135 12.87 12.73 -3.49
CA PRO A 135 14.27 13.03 -3.76
C PRO A 135 14.96 13.87 -2.67
N LYS A 136 14.19 14.69 -1.94
CA LYS A 136 14.69 15.51 -0.83
C LYS A 136 14.86 14.68 0.44
N LEU A 137 13.94 13.75 0.68
CA LEU A 137 13.95 12.88 1.85
C LEU A 137 14.95 11.72 1.71
N LYS A 138 15.23 11.28 0.47
CA LYS A 138 16.04 10.09 0.18
C LYS A 138 17.42 10.09 0.85
N PRO A 139 18.24 11.15 0.80
CA PRO A 139 19.56 11.13 1.43
C PRO A 139 19.48 10.98 2.96
N GLU A 140 18.54 11.69 3.59
CA GLU A 140 18.32 11.63 5.04
C GLU A 140 17.78 10.26 5.47
N TYR A 141 16.79 9.74 4.74
CA TYR A 141 16.21 8.43 4.97
C TYR A 141 17.28 7.33 4.84
N GLN A 142 18.11 7.36 3.78
CA GLN A 142 19.20 6.40 3.60
C GLN A 142 20.22 6.47 4.73
N ALA A 143 20.67 7.66 5.11
CA ALA A 143 21.63 7.81 6.21
C ALA A 143 21.06 7.31 7.55
N LYS A 144 19.80 7.61 7.86
CA LYS A 144 19.15 7.17 9.10
C LYS A 144 18.89 5.66 9.11
N THR A 145 18.44 5.08 8.01
CA THR A 145 18.21 3.63 7.91
C THR A 145 19.51 2.83 7.93
N GLU A 146 20.57 3.32 7.30
CA GLU A 146 21.90 2.72 7.40
C GLU A 146 22.42 2.77 8.84
N ARG A 147 22.25 3.90 9.54
CA ARG A 147 22.61 4.00 10.96
C ARG A 147 21.83 3.04 11.85
N VAL A 148 20.53 2.88 11.61
CA VAL A 148 19.71 1.88 12.31
C VAL A 148 20.25 0.48 12.05
N LYS A 149 20.55 0.13 10.80
CA LYS A 149 21.12 -1.16 10.44
C LYS A 149 22.45 -1.43 11.14
N GLU A 150 23.39 -0.49 11.11
CA GLU A 150 24.69 -0.62 11.78
C GLU A 150 24.55 -0.85 13.29
N THR A 151 23.70 -0.07 13.96
CA THR A 151 23.48 -0.17 15.40
C THR A 151 22.75 -1.46 15.78
N GLN A 152 21.84 -1.94 14.94
CA GLN A 152 21.19 -3.25 15.10
C GLN A 152 22.15 -4.42 14.89
N GLU A 153 23.04 -4.35 13.92
CA GLU A 153 24.09 -5.36 13.73
C GLU A 153 25.06 -5.39 14.92
N ALA A 154 25.43 -4.22 15.46
CA ALA A 154 26.24 -4.12 16.67
C ALA A 154 25.52 -4.72 17.89
N LEU A 155 24.23 -4.39 18.08
CA LEU A 155 23.39 -4.98 19.12
C LEU A 155 23.28 -6.49 18.97
N SER A 156 23.02 -6.99 17.77
CA SER A 156 22.92 -8.43 17.48
C SER A 156 24.22 -9.17 17.80
N LYS A 157 25.37 -8.59 17.45
CA LYS A 157 26.69 -9.15 17.79
C LYS A 157 26.88 -9.28 19.31
N VAL A 158 26.47 -8.27 20.08
CA VAL A 158 26.55 -8.31 21.54
C VAL A 158 25.52 -9.30 22.12
N ALA A 159 24.29 -9.29 21.64
CA ALA A 159 23.22 -10.18 22.10
C ALA A 159 23.56 -11.66 21.87
N ASN A 160 24.29 -12.00 20.80
CA ASN A 160 24.75 -13.35 20.54
C ASN A 160 25.82 -13.86 21.52
N THR A 161 26.39 -12.99 22.36
CA THR A 161 27.29 -13.41 23.44
C THR A 161 26.55 -13.86 24.70
N ILE A 162 25.24 -13.63 24.77
CA ILE A 162 24.40 -14.03 25.91
C ILE A 162 24.13 -15.54 25.80
N PRO A 163 24.35 -16.33 26.87
CA PRO A 163 23.98 -17.74 26.89
C PRO A 163 22.48 -17.94 26.67
N ASP A 164 22.09 -19.04 26.01
CA ASP A 164 20.69 -19.30 25.66
C ASP A 164 19.75 -19.26 26.87
N GLU A 165 20.20 -19.75 28.03
CA GLU A 165 19.45 -19.73 29.30
C GLU A 165 19.11 -18.31 29.78
N GLY A 166 19.94 -17.32 29.44
CA GLY A 166 19.79 -15.92 29.84
C GLY A 166 19.16 -15.03 28.78
N LYS A 167 19.00 -15.51 27.54
CA LYS A 167 18.48 -14.69 26.42
C LYS A 167 17.09 -14.15 26.69
N ALA A 168 16.13 -15.02 27.02
CA ALA A 168 14.74 -14.61 27.23
C ALA A 168 14.59 -13.56 28.36
N HIS A 169 15.37 -13.72 29.43
CA HIS A 169 15.39 -12.75 30.51
C HIS A 169 15.97 -11.41 30.04
N MET A 170 17.14 -11.43 29.39
CA MET A 170 17.78 -10.20 28.90
C MET A 170 16.92 -9.48 27.85
N GLN A 171 16.18 -10.22 27.03
CA GLN A 171 15.19 -9.68 26.11
C GLN A 171 14.10 -8.89 26.85
N SER A 172 13.57 -9.45 27.93
CA SER A 172 12.60 -8.75 28.78
C SER A 172 13.19 -7.48 29.40
N VAL A 173 14.44 -7.54 29.86
CA VAL A 173 15.14 -6.37 30.44
C VAL A 173 15.31 -5.26 29.40
N VAL A 174 15.79 -5.59 28.20
CA VAL A 174 15.95 -4.64 27.09
C VAL A 174 14.61 -4.05 26.67
N ARG A 175 13.57 -4.89 26.57
CA ARG A 175 12.20 -4.46 26.25
C ARG A 175 11.69 -3.47 27.29
N LEU A 176 11.77 -3.79 28.58
CA LEU A 176 11.36 -2.89 29.65
C LEU A 176 12.16 -1.59 29.63
N TRP A 177 13.47 -1.66 29.38
CA TRP A 177 14.32 -0.47 29.29
C TRP A 177 13.91 0.45 28.13
N SER A 178 13.54 -0.13 26.98
CA SER A 178 13.08 0.60 25.79
C SER A 178 11.72 1.30 25.96
N MET A 179 10.94 0.95 26.98
CA MET A 179 9.69 1.66 27.32
C MET A 179 9.94 3.04 27.96
N GLY A 180 11.19 3.35 28.31
CA GLY A 180 11.65 4.71 28.61
C GLY A 180 10.84 5.42 29.70
N GLU A 181 10.23 6.56 29.36
CA GLU A 181 9.53 7.49 30.26
C GLU A 181 8.37 6.87 31.07
N GLN A 182 7.92 5.68 30.70
CA GLN A 182 6.92 4.91 31.46
C GLN A 182 7.52 4.25 32.71
N ASN A 183 8.84 4.17 32.81
CA ASN A 183 9.54 3.59 33.94
C ASN A 183 9.86 4.64 35.02
N SER A 184 9.84 4.21 36.28
CA SER A 184 10.44 5.01 37.34
C SER A 184 11.97 5.14 37.14
N PRO A 185 12.61 6.23 37.57
CA PRO A 185 14.07 6.38 37.51
C PRO A 185 14.82 5.24 38.22
N GLN A 186 14.22 4.67 39.28
CA GLN A 186 14.76 3.53 40.01
C GLN A 186 14.73 2.25 39.15
N LEU A 187 13.63 2.00 38.44
CA LEU A 187 13.52 0.88 37.51
C LEU A 187 14.49 1.04 36.33
N GLN A 188 14.62 2.24 35.77
CA GLN A 188 15.58 2.50 34.68
C GLN A 188 17.02 2.14 35.09
N LYS A 189 17.45 2.56 36.30
CA LYS A 189 18.77 2.22 36.83
C LYS A 189 18.93 0.72 37.10
N ALA A 190 17.90 0.06 37.61
CA ALA A 190 17.93 -1.39 37.85
C ALA A 190 18.12 -2.16 36.54
N LEU A 191 17.36 -1.81 35.50
CA LEU A 191 17.47 -2.41 34.17
C LEU A 191 18.85 -2.14 33.53
N GLU A 192 19.40 -0.93 33.69
CA GLU A 192 20.76 -0.63 33.22
C GLU A 192 21.83 -1.45 33.97
N SER A 193 21.66 -1.65 35.27
CA SER A 193 22.55 -2.50 36.07
C SER A 193 22.48 -3.95 35.62
N GLU A 194 21.30 -4.44 35.28
CA GLU A 194 21.05 -5.81 34.83
C GLU A 194 21.63 -6.06 33.43
N MET A 195 21.39 -5.14 32.47
CA MET A 195 22.07 -5.17 31.17
C MET A 195 23.59 -5.06 31.30
N GLY A 196 24.08 -4.36 32.33
CA GLY A 196 25.51 -4.20 32.62
C GLY A 196 26.25 -5.51 32.91
N GLN A 197 25.52 -6.59 33.19
CA GLN A 197 26.08 -7.94 33.32
C GLN A 197 26.64 -8.46 31.98
N VAL A 198 26.15 -7.95 30.86
CA VAL A 198 26.61 -8.31 29.50
C VAL A 198 27.46 -7.17 28.96
N LYS A 199 28.75 -7.45 28.76
CA LYS A 199 29.72 -6.43 28.31
C LYS A 199 29.29 -5.81 26.99
N GLY A 200 29.12 -4.49 26.98
CA GLY A 200 28.77 -3.72 25.79
C GLY A 200 27.27 -3.68 25.46
N LEU A 201 26.44 -4.46 26.14
CA LEU A 201 24.99 -4.50 25.87
C LEU A 201 24.30 -3.17 26.20
N PRO A 202 24.56 -2.51 27.35
CA PRO A 202 23.90 -1.23 27.65
C PRO A 202 24.16 -0.17 26.58
N GLN A 203 25.38 -0.10 26.04
CA GLN A 203 25.72 0.86 25.00
C GLN A 203 25.08 0.50 23.66
N ALA A 204 25.14 -0.77 23.25
CA ALA A 204 24.55 -1.21 21.99
C ALA A 204 23.03 -1.02 21.96
N VAL A 205 22.36 -1.23 23.10
CA VAL A 205 20.92 -0.98 23.27
C VAL A 205 20.63 0.53 23.19
N LYS A 206 21.41 1.38 23.88
CA LYS A 206 21.29 2.84 23.81
C LYS A 206 21.47 3.38 22.39
N ASP A 207 22.53 2.94 21.70
CA ASP A 207 22.84 3.37 20.35
C ASP A 207 21.74 2.96 19.35
N SER A 208 21.24 1.73 19.47
CA SER A 208 20.14 1.25 18.62
C SER A 208 18.83 1.99 18.89
N TYR A 209 18.47 2.19 20.15
CA TYR A 209 17.28 2.94 20.53
C TYR A 209 17.34 4.39 20.04
N GLN A 210 18.49 5.05 20.18
CA GLN A 210 18.70 6.41 19.68
C GLN A 210 18.59 6.46 18.15
N ALA A 211 19.23 5.54 17.43
CA ALA A 211 19.16 5.49 15.97
C ALA A 211 17.72 5.32 15.46
N ILE A 212 16.93 4.44 16.10
CA ILE A 212 15.51 4.23 15.78
C ILE A 212 14.70 5.50 16.08
N THR A 213 14.90 6.11 17.24
CA THR A 213 14.20 7.34 17.65
C THR A 213 14.47 8.48 16.67
N GLU A 214 15.72 8.62 16.23
CA GLU A 214 16.12 9.63 15.24
C GLU A 214 15.62 9.33 13.82
N ALA A 215 15.47 8.06 13.45
CA ALA A 215 14.95 7.64 12.15
C ALA A 215 13.42 7.77 12.07
N LYS A 216 12.71 7.65 13.19
CA LYS A 216 11.24 7.64 13.23
C LYS A 216 10.57 8.78 12.46
N PRO A 217 10.95 10.06 12.61
CA PRO A 217 10.26 11.15 11.91
C PRO A 217 10.41 11.10 10.39
N ILE A 218 11.54 10.61 9.87
CA ILE A 218 11.76 10.51 8.42
C ILE A 218 11.07 9.27 7.86
N VAL A 219 11.06 8.15 8.59
CA VAL A 219 10.31 6.94 8.23
C VAL A 219 8.81 7.24 8.15
N GLU A 220 8.23 7.86 9.18
CA GLU A 220 6.80 8.23 9.20
C GLU A 220 6.41 9.17 8.06
N LYS A 221 7.32 10.07 7.62
CA LYS A 221 7.06 10.94 6.47
C LYS A 221 7.00 10.15 5.16
N VAL A 222 7.95 9.24 4.94
CA VAL A 222 7.98 8.40 3.73
C VAL A 222 6.78 7.46 3.70
N GLU A 223 6.46 6.80 4.82
CA GLU A 223 5.29 5.92 4.94
C GLU A 223 3.98 6.66 4.64
N LYS A 224 3.82 7.90 5.12
CA LYS A 224 2.64 8.73 4.81
C LYS A 224 2.52 9.05 3.33
N LEU A 225 3.64 9.36 2.66
CA LEU A 225 3.64 9.63 1.23
C LEU A 225 3.30 8.36 0.43
N GLU A 226 3.83 7.21 0.83
CA GLU A 226 3.57 5.93 0.18
C GLU A 226 2.11 5.51 0.37
N ALA A 227 1.60 5.62 1.60
CA ALA A 227 0.21 5.33 1.92
C ALA A 227 -0.76 6.23 1.15
N ALA A 228 -0.41 7.51 0.94
CA ALA A 228 -1.24 8.42 0.14
C ALA A 228 -1.33 7.99 -1.34
N VAL A 229 -0.20 7.57 -1.94
CA VAL A 229 -0.20 7.04 -3.33
C VAL A 229 -1.02 5.76 -3.40
N LYS A 230 -0.76 4.80 -2.51
CA LYS A 230 -1.45 3.51 -2.49
C LYS A 230 -2.97 3.67 -2.29
N GLN A 231 -3.38 4.50 -1.34
CA GLN A 231 -4.80 4.78 -1.12
C GLN A 231 -5.45 5.39 -2.37
N ALA A 232 -4.77 6.32 -3.04
CA ALA A 232 -5.28 6.92 -4.27
C ALA A 232 -5.38 5.91 -5.43
N GLU A 233 -4.42 4.97 -5.55
CA GLU A 233 -4.50 3.86 -6.51
C GLU A 233 -5.70 2.95 -6.22
N GLU A 234 -5.90 2.56 -4.96
CA GLU A 234 -7.04 1.74 -4.53
C GLU A 234 -8.38 2.44 -4.79
N ASP A 235 -8.51 3.70 -4.38
CA ASP A 235 -9.70 4.52 -4.62
C ASP A 235 -10.04 4.59 -6.10
N ARG A 236 -9.03 4.74 -6.95
CA ARG A 236 -9.18 4.85 -8.40
C ARG A 236 -9.75 3.57 -9.03
N VAL A 237 -9.33 2.41 -8.55
CA VAL A 237 -9.81 1.09 -8.98
C VAL A 237 -11.23 0.86 -8.45
N VAL A 238 -11.41 1.01 -7.13
CA VAL A 238 -12.66 0.71 -6.42
C VAL A 238 -13.79 1.62 -6.90
N SER A 239 -13.53 2.91 -7.09
CA SER A 239 -14.53 3.86 -7.60
C SER A 239 -15.07 3.46 -8.97
N ARG A 240 -14.21 2.96 -9.87
CA ARG A 240 -14.62 2.47 -11.19
C ARG A 240 -15.47 1.21 -11.10
N MET A 241 -15.12 0.28 -10.22
CA MET A 241 -15.94 -0.93 -10.02
C MET A 241 -17.31 -0.60 -9.44
N ILE A 242 -17.37 0.28 -8.45
CA ILE A 242 -18.64 0.75 -7.86
C ILE A 242 -19.49 1.45 -8.92
N TYR A 243 -18.89 2.34 -9.73
CA TYR A 243 -19.63 3.00 -10.78
C TYR A 243 -20.07 2.03 -11.89
N ALA A 244 -19.29 0.98 -12.17
CA ALA A 244 -19.70 -0.07 -13.09
C ALA A 244 -20.97 -0.79 -12.62
N GLU A 245 -21.06 -1.13 -11.33
CA GLU A 245 -22.28 -1.72 -10.75
C GLU A 245 -23.48 -0.76 -10.86
N VAL A 246 -23.28 0.53 -10.57
CA VAL A 246 -24.34 1.56 -10.73
C VAL A 246 -24.81 1.67 -12.19
N LEU A 247 -23.88 1.65 -13.15
CA LEU A 247 -24.20 1.66 -14.58
C LEU A 247 -24.99 0.42 -14.98
N ASP A 248 -24.59 -0.75 -14.46
CA ASP A 248 -25.24 -2.03 -14.72
C ASP A 248 -26.69 -2.07 -14.20
N GLU A 249 -26.90 -1.61 -12.96
CA GLU A 249 -28.22 -1.44 -12.33
C GLU A 249 -29.09 -0.41 -13.04
N GLY A 250 -28.48 0.68 -13.53
CA GLY A 250 -29.15 1.72 -14.30
C GLY A 250 -29.41 1.37 -15.77
N GLY A 251 -29.04 0.15 -16.20
CA GLY A 251 -29.29 -0.37 -17.55
C GLY A 251 -28.24 -0.04 -18.62
N ASP A 252 -27.15 0.66 -18.26
CA ASP A 252 -26.04 0.97 -19.18
C ASP A 252 -24.96 -0.12 -19.15
N LYS A 253 -25.28 -1.26 -19.77
CA LYS A 253 -24.40 -2.44 -19.81
C LYS A 253 -23.06 -2.19 -20.51
N ASN A 254 -23.02 -1.28 -21.47
CA ASN A 254 -21.78 -0.97 -22.20
C ASN A 254 -20.86 -0.08 -21.36
N GLY A 255 -21.42 0.95 -20.71
CA GLY A 255 -20.68 1.78 -19.77
C GLY A 255 -20.15 0.98 -18.59
N ALA A 256 -20.95 0.05 -18.04
CA ALA A 256 -20.54 -0.84 -16.96
C ALA A 256 -19.31 -1.68 -17.35
N LYS A 257 -19.35 -2.34 -18.53
CA LYS A 257 -18.22 -3.12 -19.06
C LYS A 257 -16.98 -2.26 -19.27
N GLN A 258 -17.14 -1.04 -19.80
CA GLN A 258 -16.01 -0.12 -19.97
C GLN A 258 -15.35 0.17 -18.61
N MET A 259 -16.12 0.52 -17.59
CA MET A 259 -15.58 0.82 -16.26
C MET A 259 -14.90 -0.39 -15.61
N GLN A 260 -15.42 -1.60 -15.81
CA GLN A 260 -14.77 -2.85 -15.38
C GLN A 260 -13.42 -3.05 -16.07
N ILE A 261 -13.37 -2.87 -17.40
CA ILE A 261 -12.14 -3.01 -18.18
C ILE A 261 -11.10 -1.96 -17.75
N GLU A 262 -11.52 -0.71 -17.53
CA GLU A 262 -10.63 0.34 -17.02
C GLU A 262 -10.08 -0.01 -15.64
N SER A 263 -10.92 -0.52 -14.73
CA SER A 263 -10.48 -0.94 -13.40
C SER A 263 -9.47 -2.09 -13.45
N MET A 264 -9.74 -3.13 -14.26
CA MET A 264 -8.82 -4.24 -14.49
C MET A 264 -7.50 -3.77 -15.11
N ALA A 265 -7.57 -2.85 -16.07
CA ALA A 265 -6.38 -2.29 -16.70
C ALA A 265 -5.49 -1.57 -15.67
N ILE A 266 -6.07 -0.80 -14.76
CA ILE A 266 -5.32 -0.17 -13.67
C ILE A 266 -4.65 -1.23 -12.78
N GLN A 267 -5.39 -2.26 -12.36
CA GLN A 267 -4.83 -3.36 -11.55
C GLN A 267 -3.70 -4.11 -12.27
N MET A 268 -3.80 -4.25 -13.59
CA MET A 268 -2.78 -4.88 -14.45
C MET A 268 -1.66 -3.92 -14.88
N ASN A 269 -1.67 -2.68 -14.38
CA ASN A 269 -0.73 -1.61 -14.74
C ASN A 269 -0.67 -1.33 -16.26
N VAL A 270 -1.82 -1.43 -16.93
CA VAL A 270 -2.02 -1.09 -18.34
C VAL A 270 -2.53 0.36 -18.42
N PRO A 271 -1.88 1.25 -19.20
CA PRO A 271 -2.33 2.63 -19.35
C PRO A 271 -3.74 2.73 -19.92
N LEU A 272 -4.61 3.53 -19.30
CA LEU A 272 -6.00 3.70 -19.73
C LEU A 272 -6.13 4.23 -21.17
N GLU A 273 -5.17 5.00 -21.65
CA GLU A 273 -5.18 5.47 -23.05
C GLU A 273 -5.06 4.31 -24.05
N GLN A 274 -4.29 3.26 -23.72
CA GLN A 274 -4.20 2.06 -24.56
C GLN A 274 -5.52 1.27 -24.52
N VAL A 275 -6.19 1.23 -23.37
CA VAL A 275 -7.51 0.61 -23.23
C VAL A 275 -8.54 1.33 -24.10
N LYS A 276 -8.57 2.67 -24.04
CA LYS A 276 -9.47 3.49 -24.87
C LYS A 276 -9.21 3.28 -26.36
N GLU A 277 -7.95 3.18 -26.77
CA GLU A 277 -7.59 2.90 -28.16
C GLU A 277 -8.10 1.52 -28.61
N LEU A 278 -7.98 0.49 -27.76
CA LEU A 278 -8.47 -0.86 -28.04
C LEU A 278 -10.00 -0.94 -28.10
N LEU A 279 -10.69 -0.25 -27.19
CA LEU A 279 -12.16 -0.19 -27.17
C LEU A 279 -12.75 0.59 -28.35
N ASN A 280 -12.03 1.61 -28.83
CA ASN A 280 -12.44 2.42 -29.97
C ASN A 280 -11.96 1.89 -31.32
N ARG A 281 -11.20 0.77 -31.35
CA ARG A 281 -10.71 0.20 -32.60
C ARG A 281 -11.91 -0.30 -33.40
N PRO A 282 -12.24 0.31 -34.56
CA PRO A 282 -13.31 -0.23 -35.39
C PRO A 282 -12.92 -1.64 -35.76
N GLU A 283 -13.84 -2.61 -35.57
CA GLU A 283 -13.63 -3.99 -35.97
C GLU A 283 -13.10 -4.00 -37.40
N GLN A 284 -11.79 -4.26 -37.56
CA GLN A 284 -11.20 -4.44 -38.86
C GLN A 284 -11.86 -5.70 -39.39
N LYS A 285 -12.83 -5.47 -40.29
CA LYS A 285 -13.55 -6.45 -41.10
C LYS A 285 -12.75 -7.75 -41.17
N LYS A 286 -13.30 -8.81 -40.57
CA LYS A 286 -13.03 -10.17 -41.01
C LYS A 286 -13.38 -10.20 -42.51
N ASN A 287 -12.40 -9.95 -43.36
CA ASN A 287 -12.51 -10.30 -44.77
C ASN A 287 -12.40 -11.84 -44.83
N PRO A 288 -13.38 -12.52 -45.45
CA PRO A 288 -13.34 -13.96 -45.65
C PRO A 288 -12.17 -14.40 -46.53
#